data_AF-A0A8T3PJ36-F1
#
_entry.id   AF-A0A8T3PJ36-F1
#
_cell.length_a   1.000
_cell.length_b   1.000
_cell.length_c   1.000
_cell.angle_alpha   90.00
_cell.angle_beta   90.00
_cell.angle_gamma   90.00
#
_symmetry.space_group_name_H-M   'P 1'
#
loop_
_entity.id
_entity.type
_entity.pdbx_description
1 polymer ?
#
loop_
_entity_poly.entity_id
_entity_poly.type
_entity_poly.pdbx_seq_one_letter_code
_entity_poly.pdbx_strand_id
1 'polypeptide(L)' 'MNAVKELTGTSYAAANQLVERLVTIGVLREMTGQSRNRRFRYDTYIRLFDEPGVDSEGAGA' A
#
# COMPACT_ATOMS: atom_id res chain seq x y z
N MET A 1 6.75 1.01 -10.85
CA MET A 1 5.80 1.47 -11.91
C MET A 1 5.70 0.52 -13.10
N ASN A 2 6.80 -0.12 -13.55
CA ASN A 2 6.75 -1.15 -14.60
C ASN A 2 5.71 -2.25 -14.32
N ALA A 3 5.68 -2.77 -13.09
CA ALA A 3 4.69 -3.77 -12.69
C ALA A 3 3.23 -3.30 -12.83
N VAL A 4 2.93 -2.01 -12.56
CA VAL A 4 1.57 -1.48 -12.68
C VAL A 4 1.18 -1.34 -14.14
N LYS A 5 2.09 -0.84 -14.99
CA LYS A 5 1.90 -0.77 -16.44
C LYS A 5 1.61 -2.16 -17.04
N GLU A 6 2.33 -3.19 -16.60
CA GLU A 6 2.10 -4.56 -17.06
C GLU A 6 0.74 -5.09 -16.59
N LEU A 7 0.35 -4.78 -15.35
CA LEU A 7 -0.93 -5.22 -14.78
C LEU A 7 -2.14 -4.56 -15.45
N THR A 8 -2.03 -3.28 -15.82
CA THR A 8 -3.13 -2.49 -16.39
C THR A 8 -3.08 -2.38 -17.91
N GLY A 9 -1.99 -2.82 -18.55
CA GLY A 9 -1.79 -2.69 -19.99
C GLY A 9 -1.64 -1.23 -20.47
N THR A 10 -1.40 -0.27 -19.57
CA THR A 10 -1.41 1.16 -19.90
C THR A 10 -0.02 1.75 -20.12
N SER A 11 0.07 2.97 -20.65
CA SER A 11 1.34 3.70 -20.70
C SER A 11 1.90 3.98 -19.30
N TYR A 12 3.21 4.27 -19.23
CA TYR A 12 3.87 4.59 -17.96
C TYR A 12 3.26 5.83 -17.29
N ALA A 13 2.92 6.85 -18.07
CA ALA A 13 2.29 8.07 -17.57
C ALA A 13 0.88 7.79 -17.00
N ALA A 14 0.08 6.98 -17.69
CA ALA A 14 -1.24 6.59 -17.21
C ALA A 14 -1.16 5.74 -15.93
N ALA A 15 -0.21 4.80 -15.86
CA ALA A 15 0.04 4.00 -14.66
C ALA A 15 0.48 4.89 -13.48
N ASN A 16 1.33 5.89 -13.71
CA ASN A 16 1.75 6.81 -12.66
C ASN A 16 0.59 7.66 -12.13
N GLN A 17 -0.23 8.23 -13.02
CA GLN A 17 -1.41 9.01 -12.63
C GLN A 17 -2.43 8.16 -11.85
N LEU A 18 -2.61 6.90 -12.25
CA LEU A 18 -3.50 5.97 -11.53
C LEU A 18 -2.98 5.72 -10.11
N VAL A 19 -1.70 5.41 -9.96
CA VAL A 19 -1.09 5.17 -8.64
C VAL A 19 -1.14 6.41 -7.76
N GLU A 20 -0.86 7.60 -8.31
CA GLU A 20 -1.00 8.86 -7.57
C GLU A 20 -2.42 9.04 -7.02
N ARG A 21 -3.45 8.81 -7.85
CA ARG A 21 -4.84 8.89 -7.39
C ARG A 21 -5.14 7.88 -6.28
N LEU A 22 -4.65 6.64 -6.41
CA LEU A 22 -4.81 5.59 -5.39
C LEU A 22 -4.10 5.94 -4.07
N VAL A 23 -2.96 6.63 -4.14
CA VAL A 23 -2.27 7.14 -2.95
C VAL A 23 -3.04 8.32 -2.33
N THR A 24 -3.55 9.24 -3.15
CA THR A 24 -4.32 10.40 -2.68
C THR A 24 -5.58 9.99 -1.92
N ILE A 25 -6.28 8.95 -2.36
CA ILE A 25 -7.47 8.43 -1.66
C ILE A 25 -7.13 7.52 -0.47
N GLY A 26 -5.84 7.35 -0.12
CA GLY A 26 -5.39 6.58 1.03
C GLY A 26 -5.43 5.06 0.85
N VAL A 27 -5.61 4.59 -0.38
CA VAL A 27 -5.69 3.15 -0.70
C VAL A 27 -4.30 2.52 -0.80
N LEU A 28 -3.34 3.26 -1.37
CA LEU A 28 -1.94 2.85 -1.44
C LEU A 28 -1.05 3.76 -0.59
N ARG A 29 -0.04 3.18 0.05
CA ARG A 29 1.03 3.90 0.73
C ARG A 29 2.37 3.56 0.08
N GLU A 30 3.14 4.59 -0.26
CA GLU A 30 4.52 4.39 -0.71
C GLU A 30 5.36 3.87 0.46
N MET A 31 6.02 2.73 0.27
CA MET A 31 6.93 2.16 1.28
C MET A 31 8.39 2.54 1.06
N THR A 32 8.74 2.94 -0.16
CA THR A 32 10.11 3.22 -0.56
C THR A 32 10.34 4.72 -0.47
N GLY A 33 11.20 5.20 0.42
CA GLY A 33 11.53 6.62 0.53
C GLY A 33 12.32 7.16 -0.69
N GLN A 34 11.67 7.29 -1.85
CA GLN A 34 12.25 7.79 -3.11
C GLN A 34 13.35 6.95 -3.77
N SER A 35 13.26 5.61 -3.72
CA SER A 35 14.17 4.76 -4.51
C SER A 35 13.67 4.50 -5.93
N ARG A 36 14.60 4.25 -6.86
CA ARG A 36 14.27 3.70 -8.19
C ARG A 36 13.60 2.34 -7.97
N ASN A 37 12.46 2.11 -8.64
CA ASN A 37 11.54 0.99 -8.43
C ASN A 37 10.62 1.13 -7.19
N ARG A 38 9.95 2.29 -7.07
CA ARG A 38 8.97 2.60 -6.01
C ARG A 38 7.98 1.44 -5.80
N ARG A 39 7.83 1.01 -4.54
CA ARG A 39 6.87 -0.02 -4.12
C ARG A 39 5.77 0.63 -3.29
N PHE A 40 4.54 0.25 -3.61
CA PHE A 40 3.34 0.71 -2.94
C PHE A 40 2.69 -0.48 -2.26
N ARG A 41 2.22 -0.27 -1.03
CA ARG A 41 1.52 -1.27 -0.23
C ARG A 41 0.07 -0.85 -0.02
N TYR A 42 -0.82 -1.82 -0.10
CA TYR A 42 -2.24 -1.68 0.24
C TYR A 42 -2.40 -1.68 1.77
N ASP A 43 -2.04 -0.56 2.40
CA ASP A 43 -1.93 -0.42 3.86
C ASP A 43 -3.25 -0.77 4.56
N THR A 44 -4.37 -0.21 4.10
CA THR A 44 -5.70 -0.44 4.66
C THR A 44 -6.14 -1.90 4.56
N TYR A 45 -5.83 -2.56 3.45
CA TYR A 45 -6.21 -3.96 3.24
C TYR A 45 -5.37 -4.88 4.11
N ILE A 46 -4.06 -4.67 4.20
CA ILE A 46 -3.16 -5.50 5.01
C ILE A 46 -3.51 -5.38 6.49
N ARG A 47 -3.86 -4.18 6.97
CA ARG A 47 -4.32 -3.98 8.36
C ARG A 47 -5.55 -4.80 8.73
N LEU A 48 -6.39 -5.23 7.77
CA LEU A 48 -7.52 -6.12 8.07
C LEU A 48 -7.08 -7.53 8.45
N PHE A 49 -5.85 -7.91 8.08
CA PHE A 49 -5.24 -9.20 8.39
C PHE A 49 -4.19 -9.10 9.50
N ASP A 50 -3.88 -7.88 9.96
CA ASP A 50 -3.16 -7.71 11.22
C ASP A 50 -4.14 -8.14 12.32
N GLU A 51 -3.94 -9.34 12.83
CA GLU A 51 -4.66 -9.85 13.99
C GLU A 51 -4.51 -8.80 15.10
N PRO A 52 -5.61 -8.30 15.70
CA PRO A 52 -5.48 -7.44 16.86
C PRO A 52 -4.69 -8.27 17.87
N GLY A 53 -3.48 -7.80 18.19
CA GLY A 53 -2.67 -8.42 19.22
C GLY A 53 -3.60 -8.68 20.39
N VAL A 54 -3.66 -9.94 20.82
CA VAL A 54 -4.34 -10.31 22.05
C VAL A 54 -3.56 -9.56 23.13
N ASP A 55 -3.95 -8.31 23.36
CA ASP A 55 -3.49 -7.49 24.46
C ASP A 55 -3.90 -8.30 25.67
N SER A 56 -2.90 -9.01 26.19
CA SER A 56 -3.04 -9.85 27.35
C SER A 56 -3.22 -8.89 28.51
N GLU A 57 -4.43 -8.41 28.72
CA GLU A 57 -4.89 -7.84 29.98
C GLU A 57 -4.90 -8.99 30.99
N GLY A 58 -3.69 -9.35 31.45
CA GLY A 58 -3.48 -10.03 32.72
C GLY A 58 -3.78 -9.03 33.82
N ALA A 59 -5.06 -8.93 34.16
CA ALA A 59 -5.56 -8.26 35.33
C ALA A 59 -4.75 -8.68 36.56
N GLY A 60 -4.20 -7.69 37.27
CA GLY A 60 -3.85 -7.88 38.67
C GLY A 60 -5.12 -8.13 39.48
N ALA A 61 -5.18 -9.26 40.17
CA ALA A 61 -6.02 -9.51 41.34
C ALA A 61 -5.38 -10.64 42.16
#